data_AF-A0A6G4ZD99-F1
#
_entry.id   AF-A0A6G4ZD99-F1
#
_cell.length_a   1.000
_cell.length_b   1.000
_cell.length_c   1.000
_cell.angle_alpha   90.00
_cell.angle_beta   90.00
_cell.angle_gamma   90.00
#
_symmetry.space_group_name_H-M   'P 1'
#
loop_
_entity.id
_entity.type
_entity.pdbx_description
1 polymer ?
#
loop_
_entity_poly.entity_id
_entity_poly.type
_entity_poly.pdbx_seq_one_letter_code
_entity_poly.pdbx_strand_id
1 'polypeptide(L)'
;MKSLVIKFISIFIGIICIVYYILVNALSGKTTFSSFYLILGVVIILYTLFINKLLKLQWFKKVYKPIKILALICISIFIIVEGAIIFYPKKSLKPCDYIVVLGAGIRGENLTATLRDRLDKTIEYLEKTGFNGEIVVSGGQGPGESITEAYAMEKYLVENGVPKDKIVLENKATSTYENLNYSKKIIENLSGKPIKDLDILVITTDFHAMRSNLLAKRNGYNNVDLYTSKTQWYLVPSMYAREFFAFCKSYFLDKRI
;
A
#
# COMPACT_ATOMS: atom_id res chain seq x y z
N MET A 1 -10.83 -41.04 3.85
CA MET A 1 -10.67 -40.28 2.59
C MET A 1 -10.72 -38.75 2.80
N LYS A 2 -11.84 -38.17 3.28
CA LYS A 2 -11.97 -36.69 3.48
C LYS A 2 -10.86 -36.04 4.33
N SER A 3 -10.45 -36.66 5.44
CA SER A 3 -9.38 -36.12 6.30
C SER A 3 -8.00 -36.12 5.64
N LEU A 4 -7.70 -37.10 4.78
CA LEU A 4 -6.41 -37.17 4.09
C LEU A 4 -6.32 -36.12 2.98
N VAL A 5 -7.41 -35.92 2.23
CA VAL A 5 -7.53 -34.89 1.20
C VAL A 5 -7.34 -33.49 1.80
N ILE A 6 -7.99 -33.19 2.93
CA ILE A 6 -7.83 -31.90 3.62
C ILE A 6 -6.36 -31.67 4.03
N LYS A 7 -5.69 -32.69 4.58
CA LYS A 7 -4.26 -32.57 4.95
C LYS A 7 -3.38 -32.29 3.74
N PHE A 8 -3.60 -33.00 2.64
CA PHE A 8 -2.84 -32.80 1.41
C PHE A 8 -3.02 -31.38 0.88
N ILE A 9 -4.27 -30.89 0.82
CA ILE A 9 -4.58 -29.51 0.40
C ILE A 9 -3.89 -28.49 1.33
N SER A 10 -3.96 -28.66 2.65
CA SER A 10 -3.33 -27.73 3.59
C SER A 10 -1.80 -27.70 3.46
N ILE A 11 -1.14 -28.86 3.31
CA ILE A 11 0.30 -28.92 3.08
C ILE A 11 0.66 -28.24 1.75
N PHE A 12 -0.12 -28.50 0.69
CA PHE A 12 0.08 -27.88 -0.61
C PHE A 12 -0.04 -26.35 -0.56
N ILE A 13 -1.04 -25.82 0.14
CA ILE A 13 -1.17 -24.37 0.40
C ILE A 13 0.06 -23.84 1.15
N GLY A 14 0.53 -24.54 2.17
CA GLY A 14 1.73 -24.15 2.92
C GLY A 14 2.98 -24.09 2.03
N ILE A 15 3.16 -25.07 1.14
CA ILE A 15 4.24 -25.08 0.14
C ILE A 15 4.11 -23.89 -0.81
N ILE A 16 2.91 -23.59 -1.31
CA ILE A 16 2.67 -22.42 -2.18
C ILE A 16 3.10 -21.12 -1.49
N CYS A 17 2.79 -20.94 -0.20
CA CYS A 17 3.22 -19.75 0.54
C CYS A 17 4.75 -19.63 0.62
N ILE A 18 5.46 -20.74 0.83
CA ILE A 18 6.93 -20.77 0.86
C ILE A 18 7.52 -20.48 -0.53
N VAL A 19 6.96 -21.10 -1.58
CA VAL A 19 7.38 -20.85 -2.97
C VAL A 19 7.13 -19.39 -3.34
N TYR A 20 5.99 -18.81 -2.95
CA TYR A 20 5.70 -17.40 -3.14
C TYR A 20 6.74 -16.50 -2.46
N TYR A 21 7.11 -16.79 -1.22
CA TYR A 21 8.18 -16.08 -0.52
C TYR A 21 9.51 -16.12 -1.30
N ILE A 22 9.91 -17.27 -1.82
CA ILE A 22 11.13 -17.40 -2.61
C ILE A 22 11.03 -16.57 -3.89
N LEU A 23 9.92 -16.73 -4.64
CA LEU A 23 9.69 -16.06 -5.91
C LEU A 23 9.69 -14.54 -5.78
N VAL A 24 8.96 -13.98 -4.81
CA VAL A 24 8.85 -12.53 -4.66
C VAL A 24 10.20 -11.90 -4.30
N ASN A 25 10.99 -12.56 -3.44
CA ASN A 25 12.32 -12.06 -3.07
C ASN A 25 13.35 -12.25 -4.18
N ALA A 26 13.20 -13.26 -5.05
CA ALA A 26 14.04 -13.43 -6.22
C ALA A 26 13.78 -12.33 -7.27
N LEU A 27 12.52 -11.98 -7.52
CA LEU A 27 12.13 -10.98 -8.52
C LEU A 27 12.38 -9.54 -8.05
N SER A 28 12.13 -9.26 -6.78
CA SER A 28 12.15 -7.90 -6.25
C SER A 28 13.34 -7.63 -5.33
N GLY A 29 14.15 -8.61 -4.96
CA GLY A 29 14.98 -8.49 -3.75
C GLY A 29 14.10 -8.51 -2.49
N LYS A 30 14.67 -8.16 -1.33
CA LYS A 30 13.97 -8.23 -0.04
C LYS A 30 12.79 -7.25 0.02
N THR A 31 11.57 -7.75 -0.21
CA THR A 31 10.33 -6.95 -0.16
C THR A 31 9.74 -6.93 1.25
N THR A 32 9.24 -5.78 1.67
CA THR A 32 8.51 -5.63 2.94
C THR A 32 7.35 -6.61 3.01
N PHE A 33 7.21 -7.31 4.14
CA PHE A 33 6.14 -8.26 4.42
C PHE A 33 6.22 -9.62 3.70
N SER A 34 7.20 -9.88 2.81
CA SER A 34 7.33 -11.18 2.14
C SER A 34 7.49 -12.34 3.14
N SER A 35 8.25 -12.11 4.22
CA SER A 35 8.53 -13.11 5.27
C SER A 35 7.27 -13.61 6.01
N PHE A 36 6.18 -12.85 5.96
CA PHE A 36 4.87 -13.28 6.46
C PHE A 36 4.44 -14.60 5.81
N TYR A 37 4.66 -14.76 4.50
CA TYR A 37 4.26 -15.96 3.75
C TYR A 37 5.14 -17.17 4.06
N LEU A 38 6.43 -16.96 4.35
CA LEU A 38 7.31 -18.02 4.83
C LEU A 38 6.79 -18.57 6.17
N ILE A 39 6.55 -17.68 7.14
CA ILE A 39 6.06 -18.03 8.48
C ILE A 39 4.69 -18.71 8.35
N LEU A 40 3.77 -18.14 7.57
CA LEU A 40 2.44 -18.69 7.34
C LEU A 40 2.51 -20.11 6.76
N GLY A 41 3.34 -20.32 5.74
CA GLY A 41 3.51 -21.62 5.11
C GLY A 41 4.05 -22.68 6.07
N VAL A 42 5.10 -22.35 6.83
CA VAL A 42 5.67 -23.23 7.85
C VAL A 42 4.64 -23.55 8.94
N VAL A 43 3.92 -22.54 9.45
CA VAL A 43 2.88 -22.73 10.47
C VAL A 43 1.76 -23.62 9.95
N ILE A 44 1.29 -23.45 8.71
CA ILE A 44 0.25 -24.30 8.12
C ILE A 44 0.72 -25.76 8.03
N ILE A 45 1.95 -26.00 7.58
CA ILE A 45 2.51 -27.36 7.46
C ILE A 45 2.63 -28.00 8.85
N LEU A 46 3.28 -27.32 9.80
CA LEU A 46 3.44 -27.83 11.16
C LEU A 46 2.08 -28.05 11.84
N TYR A 47 1.14 -27.12 11.70
CA TYR A 47 -0.22 -27.28 12.19
C TYR A 47 -0.85 -28.56 11.61
N THR A 48 -0.78 -28.75 10.29
CA THR A 48 -1.38 -29.91 9.62
C THR A 48 -0.78 -31.25 10.08
N LEU A 49 0.54 -31.29 10.31
CA LEU A 49 1.25 -32.48 10.76
C LEU A 49 0.94 -32.83 12.23
N PHE A 50 0.91 -31.82 13.11
CA PHE A 50 0.88 -32.05 14.56
C PHE A 50 -0.49 -31.87 15.21
N ILE A 51 -1.48 -31.26 14.54
CA ILE A 51 -2.77 -30.94 15.17
C ILE A 51 -3.49 -32.17 15.75
N ASN A 52 -3.44 -33.33 15.07
CA ASN A 52 -4.06 -34.55 15.57
C ASN A 52 -3.38 -35.07 16.85
N LYS A 53 -2.06 -34.88 16.99
CA LYS A 53 -1.31 -35.26 18.20
C LYS A 53 -1.62 -34.29 19.34
N LEU A 54 -1.64 -32.99 19.05
CA LEU A 54 -1.97 -31.94 20.03
C LEU A 54 -3.40 -32.07 20.55
N LEU A 55 -4.36 -32.35 19.66
CA LEU A 55 -5.75 -32.61 20.04
C LEU A 55 -5.95 -33.84 20.92
N LYS A 56 -4.96 -34.72 21.12
CA LYS A 56 -5.08 -35.79 22.13
C LYS A 56 -4.88 -35.27 23.56
N LEU A 57 -4.21 -34.12 23.73
CA LEU A 57 -3.98 -33.49 25.03
C LEU A 57 -5.26 -32.79 25.52
N GLN A 58 -5.78 -33.21 26.69
CA GLN A 58 -7.07 -32.73 27.22
C GLN A 58 -7.11 -31.21 27.45
N TRP A 59 -6.01 -30.62 27.93
CA TRP A 59 -5.89 -29.17 28.12
C TRP A 59 -5.94 -28.42 26.78
N PHE A 60 -5.29 -28.96 25.73
CA PHE A 60 -5.23 -28.35 24.41
C PHE A 60 -6.61 -28.32 23.73
N LYS A 61 -7.41 -29.39 23.89
CA LYS A 61 -8.79 -29.42 23.37
C LYS A 61 -9.66 -28.28 23.91
N LYS A 62 -9.49 -27.89 25.19
CA LYS A 62 -10.26 -26.81 25.82
C LYS A 62 -9.94 -25.45 25.20
N VAL A 63 -8.66 -25.19 24.90
CA VAL A 63 -8.23 -23.91 24.30
C VAL A 63 -8.36 -23.88 22.76
N TYR A 64 -8.37 -25.03 22.10
CA TYR A 64 -8.45 -25.10 20.64
C TYR A 64 -9.75 -24.53 20.08
N LYS A 65 -10.91 -24.81 20.69
CA LYS A 65 -12.20 -24.29 20.24
C LYS A 65 -12.25 -22.74 20.22
N PRO A 66 -11.95 -22.02 21.32
CA PRO A 66 -11.96 -20.56 21.29
C PRO A 66 -10.89 -19.99 20.35
N ILE A 67 -9.69 -20.58 20.27
CA ILE A 67 -8.65 -20.16 19.31
C ILE A 67 -9.14 -20.29 17.86
N LYS A 68 -9.80 -21.42 17.52
CA LYS A 68 -10.35 -21.62 16.18
C LYS A 68 -11.44 -20.60 15.85
N ILE A 69 -12.32 -20.32 16.80
CA ILE A 69 -13.39 -19.30 16.62
C ILE A 69 -12.76 -17.93 16.39
N LEU A 70 -11.79 -17.54 17.23
CA LEU A 70 -11.06 -16.28 17.08
C LEU A 70 -10.36 -16.19 15.71
N ALA A 71 -9.68 -17.26 15.28
CA ALA A 71 -9.03 -17.30 13.98
C ALA A 71 -10.04 -17.11 12.82
N LEU A 72 -11.21 -17.74 12.90
CA LEU A 72 -12.28 -17.55 11.91
C LEU A 72 -12.79 -16.10 11.89
N ILE A 73 -12.96 -15.47 13.06
CA ILE A 73 -13.35 -14.06 13.15
C ILE A 73 -12.28 -13.16 12.51
N CYS A 74 -10.99 -13.38 12.82
CA CYS A 74 -9.89 -12.64 12.21
C CYS A 74 -9.85 -12.80 10.70
N ILE A 75 -10.04 -14.02 10.18
CA ILE A 75 -10.09 -14.28 8.73
C ILE A 75 -11.30 -13.57 8.09
N SER A 76 -12.47 -13.59 8.73
CA SER A 76 -13.65 -12.88 8.23
C SER A 76 -13.41 -11.37 8.16
N ILE A 77 -12.82 -10.78 9.20
CA ILE A 77 -12.44 -9.34 9.20
C ILE A 77 -11.45 -9.05 8.09
N PHE A 78 -10.42 -9.89 7.94
CA PHE A 78 -9.43 -9.77 6.87
C PHE A 78 -10.09 -9.74 5.50
N ILE A 79 -10.97 -10.71 5.18
CA ILE A 79 -11.69 -10.79 3.90
C ILE A 79 -12.55 -9.55 3.66
N ILE A 80 -13.26 -9.07 4.69
CA ILE A 80 -14.13 -7.88 4.58
C ILE A 80 -13.31 -6.63 4.26
N VAL A 81 -12.20 -6.41 4.97
CA VAL A 81 -11.33 -5.24 4.77
C VAL A 81 -10.63 -5.32 3.42
N GLU A 82 -10.10 -6.48 3.04
CA GLU A 82 -9.53 -6.72 1.71
C GLU A 82 -10.53 -6.43 0.61
N GLY A 83 -11.78 -6.90 0.75
CA GLY A 83 -12.87 -6.56 -0.15
C GLY A 83 -13.06 -5.05 -0.27
N ALA A 84 -13.11 -4.33 0.85
CA ALA A 84 -13.23 -2.87 0.85
C ALA A 84 -12.06 -2.17 0.15
N ILE A 85 -10.82 -2.65 0.34
CA ILE A 85 -9.62 -2.12 -0.33
C ILE A 85 -9.68 -2.37 -1.84
N ILE A 86 -10.03 -3.59 -2.26
CA ILE A 86 -10.07 -3.99 -3.69
C ILE A 86 -11.09 -3.16 -4.46
N PHE A 87 -12.30 -3.01 -3.91
CA PHE A 87 -13.41 -2.31 -4.55
C PHE A 87 -13.42 -0.79 -4.33
N TYR A 88 -12.42 -0.24 -3.64
CA TYR A 88 -12.35 1.19 -3.38
C TYR A 88 -12.23 2.01 -4.69
N PRO A 89 -13.00 3.11 -4.86
CA PRO A 89 -12.89 3.98 -6.02
C PRO A 89 -11.49 4.56 -6.20
N LYS A 90 -10.90 4.41 -7.40
CA LYS A 90 -9.45 4.65 -7.60
C LYS A 90 -9.03 5.10 -9.01
N LYS A 91 -9.99 5.56 -9.81
CA LYS A 91 -9.82 5.96 -11.23
C LYS A 91 -10.62 7.23 -11.55
N SER A 92 -10.54 8.23 -10.68
CA SER A 92 -11.23 9.51 -10.91
C SER A 92 -10.56 10.29 -12.04
N LEU A 93 -11.38 10.91 -12.89
CA LEU A 93 -10.98 11.88 -13.91
C LEU A 93 -11.69 13.23 -13.70
N LYS A 94 -12.20 13.46 -12.49
CA LYS A 94 -12.81 14.74 -12.14
C LYS A 94 -11.74 15.85 -12.18
N PRO A 95 -12.13 17.09 -12.52
CA PRO A 95 -11.24 18.24 -12.38
C PRO A 95 -10.69 18.35 -10.95
N CYS A 96 -9.48 18.86 -10.83
CA CYS A 96 -8.82 19.13 -9.57
C CYS A 96 -7.96 20.39 -9.69
N ASP A 97 -7.66 21.05 -8.59
CA ASP A 97 -6.79 22.21 -8.51
C ASP A 97 -5.30 21.80 -8.45
N TYR A 98 -5.01 20.73 -7.70
CA TYR A 98 -3.65 20.24 -7.48
C TYR A 98 -3.57 18.71 -7.54
N ILE A 99 -2.43 18.20 -8.01
CA ILE A 99 -2.08 16.79 -7.95
C ILE A 99 -1.06 16.56 -6.82
N VAL A 100 -1.25 15.52 -6.02
CA VAL A 100 -0.26 15.01 -5.07
C VAL A 100 0.14 13.60 -5.47
N VAL A 101 1.40 13.39 -5.84
CA VAL A 101 1.97 12.07 -6.16
C VAL A 101 2.69 11.54 -4.93
N LEU A 102 2.23 10.39 -4.41
CA LEU A 102 2.84 9.76 -3.23
C LEU A 102 4.05 8.91 -3.60
N GLY A 103 5.11 9.02 -2.81
CA GLY A 103 6.29 8.17 -2.86
C GLY A 103 6.02 6.67 -2.59
N ALA A 104 6.92 5.81 -3.10
CA ALA A 104 6.86 4.35 -3.00
C ALA A 104 8.24 3.68 -2.87
N GLY A 105 9.26 4.45 -2.49
CA GLY A 105 10.64 4.01 -2.31
C GLY A 105 11.50 4.04 -3.58
N ILE A 106 12.80 4.24 -3.39
CA ILE A 106 13.85 4.11 -4.41
C ILE A 106 14.97 3.16 -3.96
N ARG A 107 15.95 2.88 -4.84
CA ARG A 107 17.14 2.06 -4.56
C ARG A 107 18.38 2.78 -5.03
N GLY A 108 19.15 3.35 -4.09
CA GLY A 108 20.13 4.38 -4.42
C GLY A 108 19.39 5.56 -5.06
N GLU A 109 19.55 5.73 -6.37
CA GLU A 109 18.85 6.75 -7.16
C GLU A 109 17.73 6.18 -8.05
N ASN A 110 17.61 4.86 -8.13
CA ASN A 110 16.71 4.22 -9.09
C ASN A 110 15.30 4.07 -8.52
N LEU A 111 14.30 4.45 -9.32
CA LEU A 111 12.90 4.23 -8.98
C LEU A 111 12.59 2.75 -8.78
N THR A 112 11.81 2.43 -7.76
CA THR A 112 11.16 1.12 -7.69
C THR A 112 10.10 0.99 -8.80
N ALA A 113 9.74 -0.26 -9.14
CA ALA A 113 8.67 -0.51 -10.12
C ALA A 113 7.36 0.19 -9.71
N THR A 114 6.98 0.12 -8.43
CA THR A 114 5.78 0.77 -7.92
C THR A 114 5.83 2.29 -8.04
N LEU A 115 6.98 2.92 -7.77
CA LEU A 115 7.13 4.37 -7.92
C LEU A 115 7.06 4.79 -9.38
N ARG A 116 7.76 4.06 -10.27
CA ARG A 116 7.68 4.28 -11.72
C ARG A 116 6.24 4.20 -12.24
N ASP A 117 5.50 3.15 -11.86
CA ASP A 117 4.10 2.99 -12.30
C ASP A 117 3.21 4.16 -11.87
N ARG A 118 3.48 4.80 -10.71
CA ARG A 118 2.74 5.99 -10.26
C ARG A 118 3.06 7.21 -11.10
N LEU A 119 4.31 7.38 -11.48
CA LEU A 119 4.75 8.49 -12.34
C LEU A 119 4.24 8.32 -13.77
N ASP A 120 4.24 7.09 -14.29
CA ASP A 120 3.60 6.77 -15.58
C ASP A 120 2.10 7.10 -15.56
N LYS A 121 1.42 6.80 -14.44
CA LYS A 121 0.02 7.19 -14.27
C LYS A 121 -0.19 8.68 -14.06
N THR A 122 0.82 9.39 -13.58
CA THR A 122 0.78 10.85 -13.52
C THR A 122 0.77 11.40 -14.94
N ILE A 123 1.72 10.97 -15.78
CA ILE A 123 1.79 11.37 -17.20
C ILE A 123 0.49 11.02 -17.93
N GLU A 124 -0.01 9.78 -17.80
CA GLU A 124 -1.28 9.36 -18.42
C GLU A 124 -2.47 10.22 -17.96
N TYR A 125 -2.51 10.64 -16.68
CA TYR A 125 -3.57 11.50 -16.18
C TYR A 125 -3.49 12.90 -16.81
N LEU A 126 -2.29 13.49 -16.89
CA LEU A 126 -2.06 14.79 -17.52
C LEU A 126 -2.51 14.77 -18.99
N GLU A 127 -2.13 13.75 -19.75
CA GLU A 127 -2.52 13.59 -21.16
C GLU A 127 -4.03 13.46 -21.35
N LYS A 128 -4.70 12.72 -20.46
CA LYS A 128 -6.15 12.49 -20.55
C LYS A 128 -6.99 13.69 -20.17
N THR A 129 -6.51 14.51 -19.25
CA THR A 129 -7.31 15.59 -18.65
C THR A 129 -6.91 16.98 -19.13
N GLY A 130 -5.70 17.13 -19.71
CA GLY A 130 -5.14 18.44 -20.02
C GLY A 130 -4.79 19.27 -18.78
N PHE A 131 -4.64 18.61 -17.61
CA PHE A 131 -4.28 19.30 -16.37
C PHE A 131 -2.96 20.07 -16.53
N ASN A 132 -2.97 21.35 -16.14
CA ASN A 132 -1.83 22.27 -16.26
C ASN A 132 -1.55 23.04 -14.94
N GLY A 133 -2.06 22.54 -13.81
CA GLY A 133 -1.75 23.07 -12.48
C GLY A 133 -0.46 22.49 -11.92
N GLU A 134 -0.14 22.81 -10.67
CA GLU A 134 1.03 22.28 -9.99
C GLU A 134 0.85 20.83 -9.50
N ILE A 135 1.93 20.07 -9.58
CA ILE A 135 2.06 18.67 -9.17
C ILE A 135 3.03 18.61 -7.99
N VAL A 136 2.52 18.29 -6.81
CA VAL A 136 3.34 18.07 -5.64
C VAL A 136 3.79 16.61 -5.61
N VAL A 137 5.10 16.38 -5.73
CA VAL A 137 5.69 15.04 -5.57
C VAL A 137 6.23 14.92 -4.14
N SER A 138 5.76 13.92 -3.39
CA SER A 138 5.97 13.86 -1.93
C SER A 138 6.60 12.55 -1.47
N GLY A 139 7.80 12.68 -0.90
CA GLY A 139 8.57 11.59 -0.31
C GLY A 139 10.00 12.04 0.08
N GLY A 140 10.37 11.76 1.34
CA GLY A 140 11.69 12.03 1.90
C GLY A 140 12.75 11.02 1.47
N GLN A 141 13.79 10.87 2.30
CA GLN A 141 14.89 9.92 2.06
C GLN A 141 14.84 8.79 3.09
N GLY A 142 14.73 7.56 2.60
CA GLY A 142 14.72 6.34 3.38
C GLY A 142 16.08 5.63 3.46
N PRO A 143 16.17 4.54 4.25
CA PRO A 143 17.39 3.73 4.35
C PRO A 143 17.77 3.10 3.00
N GLY A 144 19.02 3.29 2.57
CA GLY A 144 19.54 2.76 1.30
C GLY A 144 19.25 3.62 0.07
N GLU A 145 18.74 4.84 0.27
CA GLU A 145 18.48 5.83 -0.77
C GLU A 145 19.57 6.91 -0.74
N SER A 146 20.12 7.30 -1.89
CA SER A 146 21.17 8.33 -1.97
C SER A 146 20.62 9.73 -2.22
N ILE A 147 19.37 9.82 -2.65
CA ILE A 147 18.59 11.05 -2.87
C ILE A 147 17.20 10.87 -2.25
N THR A 148 16.42 11.96 -2.16
CA THR A 148 15.02 11.84 -1.71
C THR A 148 14.15 11.24 -2.82
N GLU A 149 13.10 10.54 -2.45
CA GLU A 149 12.11 10.03 -3.40
C GLU A 149 11.53 11.17 -4.26
N ALA A 150 11.21 12.32 -3.64
CA ALA A 150 10.68 13.49 -4.35
C ALA A 150 11.61 14.00 -5.45
N TYR A 151 12.92 14.05 -5.20
CA TYR A 151 13.88 14.48 -6.20
C TYR A 151 13.95 13.48 -7.38
N ALA A 152 13.94 12.18 -7.09
CA ALA A 152 13.88 11.15 -8.12
C ALA A 152 12.58 11.23 -8.96
N MET A 153 11.45 11.55 -8.32
CA MET A 153 10.16 11.76 -8.99
C MET A 153 10.19 12.99 -9.93
N GLU A 154 10.72 14.13 -9.49
CA GLU A 154 10.88 15.32 -10.36
C GLU A 154 11.73 14.98 -11.58
N LYS A 155 12.92 14.39 -11.37
CA LYS A 155 13.82 14.02 -12.46
C LYS A 155 13.11 13.18 -13.52
N TYR A 156 12.39 12.14 -13.08
CA TYR A 156 11.66 11.27 -13.99
C TYR A 156 10.55 11.99 -14.75
N LEU A 157 9.75 12.83 -14.09
CA LEU A 157 8.67 13.56 -14.75
C LEU A 157 9.21 14.56 -15.78
N VAL A 158 10.30 15.26 -15.45
CA VAL A 158 10.97 16.19 -16.37
C VAL A 158 11.55 15.45 -17.58
N GLU A 159 12.21 14.31 -17.37
CA GLU A 159 12.72 13.45 -18.45
C GLU A 159 11.61 12.94 -19.38
N ASN A 160 10.37 12.86 -18.88
CA ASN A 160 9.19 12.44 -19.64
C ASN A 160 8.29 13.62 -20.07
N GLY A 161 8.83 14.84 -20.13
CA GLY A 161 8.18 15.98 -20.77
C GLY A 161 7.25 16.81 -19.88
N VAL A 162 7.17 16.54 -18.58
CA VAL A 162 6.45 17.42 -17.64
C VAL A 162 7.30 18.67 -17.37
N PRO A 163 6.78 19.89 -17.56
CA PRO A 163 7.53 21.11 -17.30
C PRO A 163 7.99 21.21 -15.84
N LYS A 164 9.27 21.53 -15.63
CA LYS A 164 9.86 21.57 -14.28
C LYS A 164 9.18 22.59 -13.37
N ASP A 165 8.75 23.72 -13.92
CA ASP A 165 8.03 24.78 -13.20
C ASP A 165 6.64 24.35 -12.69
N LYS A 166 6.11 23.22 -13.18
CA LYS A 166 4.86 22.62 -12.70
C LYS A 166 5.07 21.64 -11.56
N ILE A 167 6.30 21.24 -11.27
CA ILE A 167 6.60 20.22 -10.26
C ILE A 167 7.08 20.91 -8.98
N VAL A 168 6.46 20.56 -7.86
CA VAL A 168 6.82 21.06 -6.54
C VAL A 168 7.29 19.91 -5.67
N LEU A 169 8.49 20.04 -5.10
CA LEU A 169 9.12 19.01 -4.28
C LEU A 169 8.67 19.11 -2.82
N GLU A 170 8.18 18.00 -2.27
CA GLU A 170 8.07 17.77 -0.84
C GLU A 170 9.00 16.61 -0.44
N ASN A 171 10.14 16.92 0.20
CA ASN A 171 11.26 16.00 0.37
C ASN A 171 11.60 15.65 1.83
N LYS A 172 10.65 15.84 2.76
CA LYS A 172 10.86 15.65 4.20
C LYS A 172 10.09 14.46 4.77
N ALA A 173 8.98 14.08 4.15
CA ALA A 173 8.08 13.09 4.72
C ALA A 173 8.68 11.68 4.79
N THR A 174 8.41 10.99 5.91
CA THR A 174 8.82 9.60 6.18
C THR A 174 7.64 8.64 6.29
N SER A 175 6.41 9.16 6.17
CA SER A 175 5.18 8.39 6.24
C SER A 175 4.11 8.95 5.32
N THR A 176 3.11 8.14 4.96
CA THR A 176 1.96 8.60 4.16
C THR A 176 1.22 9.76 4.83
N TYR A 177 1.14 9.77 6.17
CA TYR A 177 0.50 10.87 6.90
C TYR A 177 1.30 12.17 6.73
N GLU A 178 2.62 12.11 6.86
CA GLU A 178 3.51 13.25 6.64
C GLU A 178 3.50 13.72 5.19
N ASN A 179 3.47 12.80 4.21
CA ASN A 179 3.36 13.15 2.79
C ASN A 179 2.18 14.10 2.57
N LEU A 180 1.01 13.71 3.09
CA LEU A 180 -0.23 14.50 2.97
C LEU A 180 -0.18 15.78 3.83
N ASN A 181 0.35 15.72 5.05
CA ASN A 181 0.44 16.90 5.91
C ASN A 181 1.38 17.98 5.34
N TYR A 182 2.52 17.57 4.80
CA TYR A 182 3.52 18.49 4.25
C TYR A 182 3.09 19.00 2.87
N SER A 183 2.52 18.13 2.01
CA SER A 183 1.91 18.55 0.76
C SER A 183 0.79 19.58 0.99
N LYS A 184 -0.06 19.37 2.00
CA LYS A 184 -1.07 20.36 2.40
C LYS A 184 -0.47 21.74 2.64
N LYS A 185 0.58 21.83 3.46
CA LYS A 185 1.21 23.12 3.80
C LYS A 185 1.76 23.83 2.57
N ILE A 186 2.34 23.07 1.64
CA ILE A 186 2.83 23.58 0.36
C ILE A 186 1.67 24.12 -0.48
N ILE A 187 0.61 23.34 -0.65
CA ILE A 187 -0.56 23.71 -1.46
C ILE A 187 -1.28 24.93 -0.87
N GLU A 188 -1.47 24.99 0.45
CA GLU A 188 -2.10 26.14 1.13
C GLU A 188 -1.25 27.41 0.94
N ASN A 189 0.07 27.30 0.96
CA ASN A 189 0.97 28.42 0.70
C ASN A 189 0.95 28.88 -0.77
N LEU A 190 0.90 27.95 -1.73
CA LEU A 190 0.85 28.28 -3.16
C LEU A 190 -0.49 28.91 -3.57
N SER A 191 -1.60 28.35 -3.06
CA SER A 191 -2.95 28.77 -3.44
C SER A 191 -3.47 29.97 -2.66
N GLY A 192 -2.94 30.24 -1.47
CA GLY A 192 -3.50 31.20 -0.51
C GLY A 192 -4.87 30.78 0.05
N LYS A 193 -5.29 29.53 -0.18
CA LYS A 193 -6.58 28.97 0.27
C LYS A 193 -6.35 27.77 1.18
N PRO A 194 -7.23 27.51 2.15
CA PRO A 194 -7.12 26.32 2.98
C PRO A 194 -7.42 25.06 2.16
N ILE A 195 -6.76 23.94 2.47
CA ILE A 195 -6.84 22.69 1.69
C ILE A 195 -8.25 22.11 1.60
N LYS A 196 -9.10 22.46 2.57
CA LYS A 196 -10.49 22.01 2.66
C LYS A 196 -11.38 22.62 1.56
N ASP A 197 -10.93 23.70 0.91
CA ASP A 197 -11.66 24.42 -0.12
C ASP A 197 -11.08 24.17 -1.52
N LEU A 198 -10.16 23.20 -1.65
CA LEU A 198 -9.49 22.81 -2.89
C LEU A 198 -9.83 21.38 -3.26
N ASP A 199 -9.93 21.11 -4.56
CA ASP A 199 -10.11 19.78 -5.11
C ASP A 199 -8.73 19.15 -5.37
N ILE A 200 -8.40 18.08 -4.63
CA ILE A 200 -7.08 17.45 -4.71
C ILE A 200 -7.18 16.07 -5.34
N LEU A 201 -6.35 15.81 -6.35
CA LEU A 201 -6.16 14.46 -6.86
C LEU A 201 -4.91 13.84 -6.23
N VAL A 202 -5.06 12.67 -5.61
CA VAL A 202 -3.93 11.89 -5.11
C VAL A 202 -3.60 10.75 -6.08
N ILE A 203 -2.34 10.69 -6.52
CA ILE A 203 -1.82 9.62 -7.35
C ILE A 203 -1.02 8.63 -6.50
N THR A 204 -1.43 7.36 -6.55
CA THR A 204 -0.87 6.27 -5.74
C THR A 204 -1.07 4.91 -6.42
N THR A 205 -0.93 3.80 -5.69
CA THR A 205 -1.19 2.44 -6.21
C THR A 205 -2.54 1.91 -5.72
N ASP A 206 -3.18 1.03 -6.49
CA ASP A 206 -4.53 0.52 -6.23
C ASP A 206 -4.75 -0.11 -4.86
N PHE A 207 -3.80 -0.89 -4.30
CA PHE A 207 -3.90 -1.39 -2.93
C PHE A 207 -3.94 -0.23 -1.91
N HIS A 208 -3.28 0.90 -2.21
CA HIS A 208 -3.04 1.99 -1.26
C HIS A 208 -4.15 3.04 -1.26
N ALA A 209 -5.09 2.96 -2.21
CA ALA A 209 -6.13 3.96 -2.46
C ALA A 209 -6.96 4.29 -1.20
N MET A 210 -7.55 3.27 -0.57
CA MET A 210 -8.45 3.43 0.57
C MET A 210 -7.75 4.08 1.77
N ARG A 211 -6.54 3.62 2.11
CA ARG A 211 -5.77 4.19 3.23
C ARG A 211 -5.29 5.61 2.93
N SER A 212 -4.88 5.89 1.70
CA SER A 212 -4.47 7.24 1.27
C SER A 212 -5.61 8.23 1.46
N ASN A 213 -6.83 7.89 1.02
CA ASN A 213 -8.00 8.74 1.24
C ASN A 213 -8.32 8.92 2.73
N LEU A 214 -8.29 7.85 3.54
CA LEU A 214 -8.51 7.95 4.99
C LEU A 214 -7.55 8.98 5.64
N LEU A 215 -6.26 8.89 5.30
CA LEU A 215 -5.24 9.80 5.82
C LEU A 215 -5.39 11.22 5.25
N ALA A 216 -5.84 11.37 4.02
CA ALA A 216 -6.11 12.68 3.42
C ALA A 216 -7.27 13.37 4.16
N LYS A 217 -8.40 12.69 4.38
CA LYS A 217 -9.50 13.25 5.20
C LYS A 217 -9.01 13.66 6.60
N ARG A 218 -8.12 12.86 7.21
CA ARG A 218 -7.49 13.21 8.49
C ARG A 218 -6.51 14.37 8.44
N ASN A 219 -5.98 14.74 7.29
CA ASN A 219 -5.19 15.97 7.14
C ASN A 219 -6.05 17.21 6.80
N GLY A 220 -7.37 17.04 6.62
CA GLY A 220 -8.31 18.14 6.37
C GLY A 220 -8.67 18.32 4.91
N TYR A 221 -8.27 17.40 4.04
CA TYR A 221 -8.70 17.36 2.65
C TYR A 221 -10.19 17.01 2.59
N ASN A 222 -11.06 17.97 2.28
CA ASN A 222 -12.50 17.72 2.17
C ASN A 222 -12.86 17.12 0.81
N ASN A 223 -12.20 17.58 -0.24
CA ASN A 223 -12.39 17.09 -1.61
C ASN A 223 -11.10 16.40 -2.05
N VAL A 224 -11.11 15.08 -2.04
CA VAL A 224 -9.98 14.28 -2.50
C VAL A 224 -10.48 13.14 -3.37
N ASP A 225 -9.89 13.05 -4.55
CA ASP A 225 -10.11 11.99 -5.51
C ASP A 225 -8.81 11.22 -5.72
N LEU A 226 -8.91 10.02 -6.31
CA LEU A 226 -7.77 9.12 -6.50
C LEU A 226 -7.64 8.66 -7.93
N TYR A 227 -6.40 8.67 -8.41
CA TYR A 227 -6.01 8.03 -9.66
C TYR A 227 -4.84 7.09 -9.43
N THR A 228 -5.00 5.80 -9.74
CA THR A 228 -4.06 4.78 -9.25
C THR A 228 -3.35 4.00 -10.34
N SER A 229 -2.11 3.59 -10.06
CA SER A 229 -1.42 2.52 -10.79
C SER A 229 -1.90 1.13 -10.36
N LYS A 230 -1.70 0.13 -11.22
CA LYS A 230 -2.00 -1.26 -10.90
C LYS A 230 -0.85 -1.85 -10.09
N THR A 231 -1.15 -2.68 -9.11
CA THR A 231 -0.11 -3.45 -8.42
C THR A 231 0.53 -4.46 -9.34
N GLN A 232 1.86 -4.55 -9.30
CA GLN A 232 2.61 -5.61 -9.97
C GLN A 232 2.11 -6.99 -9.51
N TRP A 233 1.79 -7.88 -10.45
CA TRP A 233 1.06 -9.12 -10.16
C TRP A 233 1.72 -9.98 -9.07
N TYR A 234 3.05 -10.05 -9.03
CA TYR A 234 3.81 -10.83 -8.04
C TYR A 234 3.84 -10.17 -6.66
N LEU A 235 3.57 -8.86 -6.58
CA LEU A 235 3.47 -8.11 -5.32
C LEU A 235 2.06 -8.15 -4.71
N VAL A 236 1.04 -8.54 -5.47
CA VAL A 236 -0.37 -8.45 -5.04
C VAL A 236 -0.59 -9.09 -3.67
N PRO A 237 -0.24 -10.37 -3.40
CA PRO A 237 -0.49 -10.95 -2.08
C PRO A 237 0.21 -10.16 -0.96
N SER A 238 1.52 -9.91 -1.11
CA SER A 238 2.32 -9.23 -0.08
C SER A 238 1.89 -7.80 0.19
N MET A 239 1.54 -7.03 -0.84
CA MET A 239 1.18 -5.62 -0.66
C MET A 239 -0.21 -5.46 -0.08
N TYR A 240 -1.18 -6.26 -0.52
CA TYR A 240 -2.53 -6.22 0.04
C TYR A 240 -2.54 -6.68 1.51
N ALA A 241 -1.89 -7.82 1.83
CA ALA A 241 -1.78 -8.27 3.20
C ALA A 241 -1.09 -7.24 4.12
N ARG A 242 0.00 -6.62 3.65
CA ARG A 242 0.66 -5.51 4.38
C ARG A 242 -0.31 -4.34 4.57
N GLU A 243 -1.07 -4.01 3.53
CA GLU A 243 -1.99 -2.88 3.54
C GLU A 243 -3.17 -3.11 4.49
N PHE A 244 -3.68 -4.33 4.66
CA PHE A 244 -4.64 -4.66 5.72
C PHE A 244 -4.13 -4.21 7.10
N PHE A 245 -2.93 -4.63 7.48
CA PHE A 245 -2.35 -4.27 8.78
C PHE A 245 -2.08 -2.77 8.87
N ALA A 246 -1.55 -2.16 7.81
CA ALA A 246 -1.30 -0.72 7.75
C ALA A 246 -2.60 0.08 7.86
N PHE A 247 -3.68 -0.36 7.22
CA PHE A 247 -4.99 0.27 7.28
C PHE A 247 -5.59 0.16 8.68
N CYS A 248 -5.56 -1.02 9.30
CA CYS A 248 -5.99 -1.17 10.70
C CYS A 248 -5.19 -0.24 11.63
N LYS A 249 -3.86 -0.25 11.51
CA LYS A 249 -2.98 0.65 12.29
C LYS A 249 -3.37 2.10 12.08
N SER A 250 -3.50 2.54 10.83
CA SER A 250 -3.91 3.92 10.55
C SER A 250 -5.28 4.21 11.12
N TYR A 251 -6.29 3.37 10.89
CA TYR A 251 -7.66 3.57 11.38
C TYR A 251 -7.72 3.77 12.89
N PHE A 252 -6.97 2.98 13.67
CA PHE A 252 -7.00 3.09 15.13
C PHE A 252 -6.03 4.13 15.71
N LEU A 253 -4.81 4.24 15.17
CA LEU A 253 -3.69 4.96 15.80
C LEU A 253 -3.32 6.28 15.13
N ASP A 254 -3.42 6.38 13.79
CA ASP A 254 -2.99 7.59 13.06
C ASP A 254 -4.07 8.68 13.06
N LYS A 255 -4.66 8.98 14.23
CA LYS A 255 -5.70 10.01 14.40
C LYS A 255 -5.06 11.39 14.61
N ARG A 256 -5.77 12.46 14.23
CA ARG A 256 -5.34 13.85 14.45
C ARG A 256 -4.97 14.01 15.94
N ILE A 257 -3.77 14.53 16.21
CA ILE A 257 -3.49 15.26 17.44
C ILE A 257 -4.10 16.66 17.25
#